data_AF-F4B624-F1
#
_entry.id   AF-F4B624-F1
#
_cell.length_a   1.000
_cell.length_b   1.000
_cell.length_c   1.000
_cell.angle_alpha   90.00
_cell.angle_beta   90.00
_cell.angle_gamma   90.00
#
_symmetry.space_group_name_H-M   'P 1'
#
loop_
_entity.id
_entity.type
_entity.pdbx_description
1 polymer ?
#
loop_
_entity_poly.entity_id
_entity_poly.type
_entity_poly.pdbx_seq_one_letter_code
_entity_poly.pdbx_strand_id
1 'polypeptide(L)'
;MKVISVKVPEEIYEKMKMHKEINWSEVIRNAIISELNELEGITTGNELIERLKRLGVDEKDINVEPPQGEDEFQKELKKKSTIRTP
;
A
#
# COMPACT_ATOMS: atom_id res chain seq x y z
N MET A 1 6.67 6.05 -19.15
CA MET A 1 7.11 6.77 -17.93
C MET A 1 6.88 8.27 -18.12
N LYS A 2 6.63 9.00 -17.04
CA LYS A 2 6.56 10.47 -17.03
C LYS A 2 7.72 11.02 -16.21
N VAL A 3 8.27 12.15 -16.61
CA VAL A 3 9.36 12.83 -15.89
C VAL A 3 8.77 14.01 -15.14
N ILE A 4 9.14 14.14 -13.87
CA ILE A 4 8.79 15.28 -13.03
C ILE A 4 10.07 15.96 -12.56
N SER A 5 10.03 17.28 -12.38
CA SER A 5 11.12 18.05 -11.79
C SER A 5 10.71 18.51 -10.40
N VAL A 6 11.52 18.22 -9.40
CA VAL A 6 11.26 18.58 -8.00
C VAL A 6 12.19 19.71 -7.61
N LYS A 7 11.66 20.74 -6.94
CA LYS A 7 12.47 21.80 -6.35
C LYS A 7 13.01 21.32 -5.01
N VAL A 8 14.32 21.38 -4.85
CA VAL A 8 15.03 20.96 -3.64
C VAL A 8 15.93 22.13 -3.20
N PRO A 9 16.03 22.43 -1.90
CA PRO A 9 16.98 23.45 -1.41
C PRO A 9 18.42 23.13 -1.84
N GLU A 10 19.19 24.17 -2.16
CA GLU A 10 20.57 24.03 -2.65
C GLU A 10 21.45 23.18 -1.72
N GLU A 11 21.32 23.39 -0.41
CA GLU A 11 22.07 22.64 0.61
C GLU A 11 21.82 21.12 0.56
N ILE A 12 20.60 20.70 0.19
CA ILE A 12 20.23 19.30 0.09
C ILE A 12 20.76 18.74 -1.23
N TYR A 13 20.64 19.50 -2.32
CA TYR A 13 21.17 19.09 -3.62
C TYR A 13 22.69 18.83 -3.56
N GLU A 14 23.45 19.72 -2.91
CA GLU A 14 24.90 19.53 -2.76
C GLU A 14 25.23 18.30 -1.90
N LYS A 15 24.48 18.03 -0.82
CA LYS A 15 24.62 16.77 -0.05
C LYS A 15 24.34 15.55 -0.91
N MET A 16 23.27 15.56 -1.71
CA MET A 16 22.96 14.45 -2.61
C MET A 16 24.08 14.21 -3.63
N LYS A 17 24.63 15.28 -4.19
CA LYS A 17 25.70 15.24 -5.19
C LYS A 17 27.03 14.74 -4.62
N MET A 18 27.29 14.93 -3.33
CA MET A 18 28.43 14.34 -2.64
C MET A 18 28.33 12.81 -2.55
N HIS A 19 27.11 12.28 -2.43
CA HIS A 19 26.80 10.86 -2.31
C HIS A 19 26.33 10.27 -3.65
N LYS A 20 27.28 10.12 -4.59
CA LYS A 20 27.00 9.63 -5.96
C LYS A 20 26.73 8.14 -6.03
N GLU A 21 27.09 7.40 -4.99
CA GLU A 21 26.81 5.98 -4.83
C GLU A 21 25.31 5.69 -4.66
N ILE A 22 24.52 6.70 -4.31
CA ILE A 22 23.07 6.57 -4.07
C ILE A 22 22.30 6.87 -5.35
N ASN A 23 21.37 5.97 -5.71
CA ASN A 23 20.39 6.22 -6.76
C ASN A 23 19.27 7.13 -6.27
N TRP A 24 19.51 8.44 -6.26
CA TRP A 24 18.55 9.43 -5.76
C TRP A 24 17.19 9.40 -6.47
N SER A 25 17.15 9.02 -7.75
CA SER A 25 15.88 8.87 -8.48
C SER A 25 15.00 7.76 -7.91
N GLU A 26 15.64 6.67 -7.46
CA GLU A 26 14.96 5.54 -6.84
C GLU A 26 14.51 5.87 -5.42
N VAL A 27 15.37 6.55 -4.64
CA VAL A 27 15.01 7.05 -3.31
C VAL A 27 13.77 7.94 -3.37
N ILE A 28 13.74 8.91 -4.30
CA ILE A 28 12.61 9.81 -4.48
C ILE A 28 11.35 9.04 -4.92
N ARG A 29 11.50 8.07 -5.83
CA ARG A 29 10.36 7.25 -6.27
C ARG A 29 9.75 6.45 -5.12
N ASN A 30 10.59 5.82 -4.30
CA ASN A 30 10.11 5.03 -3.17
C ASN A 30 9.45 5.91 -2.11
N ALA A 31 9.98 7.11 -1.86
CA ALA A 31 9.35 8.08 -0.97
C ALA A 31 7.95 8.49 -1.47
N ILE A 32 7.81 8.77 -2.77
CA ILE A 32 6.51 9.11 -3.38
C ILE A 32 5.52 7.93 -3.25
N ILE A 33 5.96 6.70 -3.52
CA ILE A 33 5.12 5.51 -3.40
C ILE A 33 4.67 5.32 -1.94
N SER A 34 5.57 5.50 -0.98
CA SER A 34 5.24 5.39 0.46
C SER A 34 4.14 6.38 0.85
N GLU A 35 4.32 7.66 0.48
CA GLU A 35 3.34 8.71 0.78
C GLU A 35 1.98 8.42 0.12
N LEU A 36 1.97 7.95 -1.14
CA LEU A 36 0.74 7.56 -1.82
C LEU A 36 0.06 6.37 -1.13
N ASN A 37 0.82 5.37 -0.70
CA ASN A 37 0.27 4.23 0.03
C ASN A 37 -0.36 4.68 1.36
N GLU A 38 0.29 5.59 2.09
CA GLU A 38 -0.26 6.18 3.32
C GLU A 38 -1.58 6.92 3.06
N LEU A 39 -1.62 7.76 2.01
CA LEU A 39 -2.82 8.52 1.61
C LEU A 39 -3.96 7.62 1.12
N GLU A 40 -3.65 6.57 0.36
CA GLU A 40 -4.62 5.60 -0.16
C GLU A 40 -5.03 4.58 0.91
N GLY A 41 -4.45 4.64 2.11
CA GLY A 41 -4.70 3.69 3.18
C GLY A 41 -4.20 2.27 2.86
N ILE A 42 -3.33 2.14 1.84
CA ILE A 42 -2.63 0.91 1.49
C ILE A 42 -1.59 0.65 2.59
N THR A 43 -2.08 0.09 3.68
CA THR A 43 -1.24 -0.32 4.78
C THR A 43 -0.59 -1.64 4.36
N THR A 44 0.74 -1.68 4.28
CA THR A 44 1.42 -2.98 4.09
C THR A 44 1.03 -3.91 5.25
N GLY A 45 1.03 -5.23 5.03
CA GLY A 45 0.67 -6.19 6.09
C GLY A 45 1.43 -5.94 7.40
N ASN A 46 2.70 -5.52 7.31
CA ASN A 46 3.53 -5.16 8.46
C ASN A 46 3.06 -3.88 9.18
N GLU A 47 2.72 -2.81 8.46
CA GLU A 47 2.17 -1.59 9.07
C GLU A 47 0.80 -1.84 9.69
N LEU A 48 0.00 -2.75 9.12
CA LEU A 48 -1.30 -3.11 9.64
C LEU A 48 -1.12 -3.85 10.96
N ILE A 49 -0.18 -4.80 11.01
CA ILE A 49 0.20 -5.50 12.24
C ILE A 49 0.69 -4.52 13.30
N GLU A 50 1.57 -3.58 12.96
CA GLU A 50 2.05 -2.55 13.90
C GLU A 50 0.92 -1.65 14.40
N ARG A 51 -0.03 -1.29 13.52
CA ARG A 51 -1.21 -0.51 13.90
C ARG A 51 -2.15 -1.29 14.83
N LEU A 52 -2.38 -2.56 14.54
CA LEU A 52 -3.18 -3.46 15.38
C LEU A 52 -2.58 -3.61 16.77
N LYS A 53 -1.25 -3.80 16.87
CA LYS A 53 -0.53 -3.82 18.15
C LYS A 53 -0.70 -2.54 18.96
N ARG A 54 -0.63 -1.36 18.31
CA ARG A 54 -0.86 -0.07 18.99
C ARG A 54 -2.28 0.09 19.51
N LEU A 55 -3.25 -0.54 18.86
CA LEU A 55 -4.65 -0.57 19.29
C LEU A 55 -4.92 -1.66 20.35
N GLY A 56 -3.90 -2.39 20.78
CA GLY A 56 -4.02 -3.46 21.77
C GLY A 56 -4.60 -4.75 21.23
N VAL A 57 -4.61 -4.92 19.90
CA VAL A 57 -5.04 -6.15 19.22
C VAL A 57 -3.80 -6.99 18.95
N ASP A 58 -3.69 -8.14 19.62
CA ASP A 58 -2.64 -9.14 19.38
C ASP A 58 -3.07 -10.08 18.25
N GLU A 59 -2.13 -10.77 17.61
CA GLU A 59 -2.44 -11.77 16.56
C GLU A 59 -3.39 -12.87 17.07
N LYS A 60 -3.35 -13.13 18.38
CA LYS A 60 -4.23 -14.10 19.07
C LYS A 60 -5.68 -13.63 19.19
N ASP A 61 -5.93 -12.33 19.06
CA ASP A 61 -7.28 -11.76 19.10
C ASP A 61 -7.94 -11.83 17.70
N ILE A 62 -7.17 -12.13 16.66
CA ILE A 62 -7.65 -12.27 15.29
C ILE A 62 -8.17 -13.71 15.11
N ASN A 63 -9.45 -13.92 15.41
CA ASN A 63 -10.14 -15.14 15.03
C ASN A 63 -10.59 -15.05 13.58
N VAL A 64 -9.99 -15.86 12.71
CA VAL A 64 -10.53 -16.07 11.36
C VAL A 64 -11.81 -16.89 11.51
N GLU A 65 -12.95 -16.24 11.33
CA GLU A 65 -14.23 -16.94 11.32
C GLU A 65 -14.24 -17.96 10.18
N PRO A 66 -14.81 -19.16 10.42
CA PRO A 66 -14.99 -20.13 9.35
C PRO A 66 -15.88 -19.52 8.26
N PRO A 67 -15.66 -19.87 6.98
CA PRO A 67 -16.48 -19.38 5.88
C PRO A 67 -17.97 -19.62 6.17
N GLN A 68 -18.77 -18.54 6.15
CA GLN A 68 -20.21 -18.59 6.44
C GLN A 68 -21.03 -18.80 5.16
N GLY A 69 -20.44 -19.44 4.16
CA GLY A 69 -21.05 -19.62 2.84
C GLY A 69 -20.79 -18.46 1.88
N GLU A 70 -19.78 -17.61 2.15
CA GLU A 70 -19.38 -16.56 1.19
C GLU A 70 -19.07 -17.17 -0.19
N ASP A 71 -18.48 -18.36 -0.24
CA ASP A 71 -18.21 -19.06 -1.50
C ASP A 71 -19.47 -19.41 -2.29
N GLU A 72 -20.53 -19.83 -1.60
CA GLU A 72 -21.82 -20.13 -2.23
C GLU A 72 -22.50 -18.85 -2.71
N PHE A 73 -22.47 -17.81 -1.88
CA PHE A 73 -22.98 -16.49 -2.22
C PHE A 73 -22.25 -15.89 -3.43
N GLN A 74 -20.92 -15.99 -3.48
CA GLN A 74 -20.09 -15.54 -4.60
C GLN A 74 -20.38 -16.33 -5.89
N LYS A 75 -20.59 -17.65 -5.78
CA LYS A 75 -21.03 -18.48 -6.94
C LYS A 75 -22.41 -18.05 -7.43
N GLU A 76 -23.33 -17.70 -6.53
CA GLU A 76 -24.66 -17.23 -6.89
C GLU A 76 -24.63 -15.86 -7.58
N LEU A 77 -23.83 -14.92 -7.08
CA LEU A 77 -23.60 -13.63 -7.71
C LEU A 77 -23.03 -13.78 -9.12
N LYS A 78 -22.01 -14.63 -9.30
CA LYS A 78 -21.44 -14.91 -10.63
C LYS A 78 -22.47 -15.46 -11.61
N LYS A 79 -23.34 -16.38 -11.17
CA LYS A 79 -24.44 -16.90 -11.99
C LYS A 79 -25.42 -15.78 -12.37
N LYS A 80 -25.82 -14.94 -11.41
CA LYS A 80 -26.75 -13.83 -11.63
C LYS A 80 -26.17 -12.72 -12.52
N SER A 81 -24.87 -12.45 -12.44
CA SER A 81 -24.19 -11.47 -13.31
C SER A 81 -24.09 -11.96 -14.75
N THR A 82 -23.86 -13.25 -14.98
CA THR A 82 -23.80 -13.82 -16.34
C THR A 82 -25.17 -13.82 -17.04
N ILE A 83 -26.27 -13.84 -16.28
CA ILE A 83 -27.64 -13.81 -16.81
C ILE A 83 -28.11 -12.37 -17.12
N ARG A 84 -27.38 -11.35 -16.65
CA ARG A 84 -27.67 -9.93 -16.90
C ARG A 84 -26.69 -9.31 -17.90
N THR A 85 -26.62 -9.85 -19.10
CA THR A 85 -26.10 -9.12 -20.26
C THR A 85 -27.18 -9.19 -21.36
N PRO A 86 -27.78 -8.06 -21.77
CA PRO A 86 -28.76 -8.04 -22.86
C PRO A 86 -28.13 -8.41 -24.21
#